data_AF-A0A552DJ35-F1
#
_entry.id   AF-A0A552DJ35-F1
#
_cell.length_a   1.000
_cell.length_b   1.000
_cell.length_c   1.000
_cell.angle_alpha   90.00
_cell.angle_beta   90.00
_cell.angle_gamma   90.00
#
_symmetry.space_group_name_H-M   'P 1'
#
loop_
_entity.id
_entity.type
_entity.pdbx_description
1 polymer ?
#
loop_
_entity_poly.entity_id
_entity_poly.type
_entity_poly.pdbx_seq_one_letter_code
_entity_poly.pdbx_strand_id
1 'polypeptide(L)'
;MAKSAIFKPSLFGLKHSNRDFSQKETWGKNQFNSSFPASLCAYLDGKGLKNVYLKLDENLKIQPAELSTQELYGLAPDSDNLFGSTESVMQNY
;
A
#
# COMPACT_ATOMS: atom_id res chain seq x y z
N MET A 1 0.78 -34.63 -6.04
CA MET A 1 0.52 -33.68 -4.94
C MET A 1 1.17 -32.36 -5.31
N ALA A 2 0.40 -31.29 -5.48
CA ALA A 2 0.97 -29.98 -5.79
C ALA A 2 1.77 -29.49 -4.57
N LYS A 3 3.02 -29.05 -4.77
CA LYS A 3 3.79 -28.35 -3.74
C LYS A 3 2.95 -27.17 -3.27
N SER A 4 2.56 -27.15 -2.00
CA SER A 4 2.01 -25.94 -1.38
C SER A 4 3.04 -24.83 -1.55
N ALA A 5 2.70 -23.77 -2.27
CA ALA A 5 3.58 -22.62 -2.38
C ALA A 5 3.76 -22.03 -0.97
N ILE A 6 5.02 -21.90 -0.53
CA ILE A 6 5.32 -21.19 0.71
C ILE A 6 5.09 -19.70 0.40
N PHE A 7 3.94 -19.18 0.80
CA PHE A 7 3.67 -17.75 0.73
C PHE A 7 4.42 -17.06 1.87
N LYS A 8 5.40 -16.22 1.52
CA LYS A 8 6.00 -15.31 2.50
C LYS A 8 4.89 -14.35 2.98
N PRO A 9 4.75 -14.11 4.29
CA PRO A 9 3.80 -13.12 4.78
C PRO A 9 4.00 -11.79 4.06
N SER A 10 2.90 -11.17 3.62
CA SER A 10 2.90 -9.88 2.94
C SER A 10 1.54 -9.23 3.05
N LEU A 11 1.50 -7.93 2.74
CA LEU A 11 0.26 -7.22 2.48
C LEU A 11 -0.08 -7.27 0.98
N PHE A 12 -1.36 -7.28 0.64
CA PHE A 12 -1.83 -7.34 -0.76
C PHE A 12 -1.23 -6.19 -1.59
N GLY A 13 -0.74 -6.50 -2.79
CA GLY A 13 -0.15 -5.51 -3.71
C GLY A 13 1.25 -5.00 -3.35
N LEU A 14 1.74 -5.20 -2.12
CA LEU A 14 3.08 -4.76 -1.72
C LEU A 14 4.13 -5.82 -2.08
N LYS A 15 4.45 -5.94 -3.37
CA LYS A 15 5.45 -6.90 -3.90
C LYS A 15 6.88 -6.55 -3.47
N HIS A 16 7.24 -5.27 -3.57
CA HIS A 16 8.56 -4.76 -3.21
C HIS A 16 8.41 -3.69 -2.14
N SER A 17 9.04 -3.87 -0.98
CA SER A 17 8.96 -2.93 0.13
C SER A 17 10.23 -2.96 0.98
N ASN A 18 10.51 -1.84 1.65
CA ASN A 18 11.53 -1.77 2.70
C ASN A 18 11.08 -2.43 4.03
N ARG A 19 9.85 -2.96 4.11
CA ARG A 19 9.31 -3.70 5.25
C ARG A 19 9.38 -5.21 5.02
N ASP A 20 9.79 -5.96 6.05
CA ASP A 20 9.74 -7.42 6.04
C ASP A 20 8.56 -7.94 6.86
N PHE A 21 7.46 -8.27 6.18
CA PHE A 21 6.23 -8.74 6.83
C PHE A 21 6.34 -10.13 7.48
N SER A 22 7.46 -10.85 7.32
CA SER A 22 7.74 -12.01 8.20
C SER A 22 8.15 -11.63 9.62
N GLN A 23 8.50 -10.36 9.87
CA GLN A 23 8.84 -9.85 11.19
C GLN A 23 7.59 -9.38 11.94
N LYS A 24 7.49 -9.74 13.22
CA LYS A 24 6.35 -9.37 14.08
C LYS A 24 6.21 -7.85 14.22
N GLU A 25 7.33 -7.14 14.23
CA GLU A 25 7.43 -5.70 14.42
C GLU A 25 6.72 -4.93 13.30
N THR A 26 6.70 -5.48 12.09
CA THR A 26 6.02 -4.89 10.93
C THR A 26 4.50 -4.91 11.07
N TRP A 27 3.97 -5.83 11.88
CA TRP A 27 2.54 -5.87 12.23
C TRP A 27 2.18 -5.00 13.43
N GLY A 28 3.17 -4.34 14.04
CA GLY A 28 2.95 -3.37 15.10
C GLY A 28 2.29 -2.09 14.57
N LYS A 29 1.58 -1.38 15.45
CA LYS A 29 0.81 -0.15 15.17
C LYS A 29 1.55 0.84 14.27
N ASN A 30 2.85 1.05 14.48
CA ASN A 30 3.60 2.08 13.78
C ASN A 30 3.88 1.72 12.31
N GLN A 31 4.31 0.49 12.03
CA GLN A 31 4.66 0.07 10.66
C GLN A 31 3.45 -0.41 9.87
N PHE A 32 2.48 -1.04 10.55
CA PHE A 32 1.26 -1.49 9.90
C PHE A 32 0.41 -0.32 9.43
N ASN A 33 0.26 0.73 10.23
CA ASN A 33 -0.60 1.87 9.88
C ASN A 33 -0.09 2.67 8.68
N SER A 34 1.22 2.67 8.40
CA SER A 34 1.78 3.27 7.19
C SER A 34 1.68 2.34 5.98
N SER A 35 1.79 1.03 6.18
CA SER A 35 1.77 0.03 5.08
C SER A 35 0.35 -0.38 4.64
N PHE A 36 -0.58 -0.46 5.57
CA PHE A 36 -1.93 -0.94 5.33
C PHE A 36 -2.75 -0.07 4.37
N PRO A 37 -2.74 1.28 4.45
CA PRO A 37 -3.46 2.11 3.49
C PRO A 37 -3.03 1.87 2.05
N ALA A 38 -1.72 1.71 1.80
CA ALA A 38 -1.22 1.34 0.48
C ALA A 38 -1.80 -0.02 0.06
N SER A 39 -1.67 -1.05 0.89
CA SER A 39 -2.23 -2.37 0.57
C SER A 39 -3.74 -2.35 0.30
N LEU A 40 -4.49 -1.54 1.06
CA LEU A 40 -5.93 -1.40 0.86
C LEU A 40 -6.24 -0.79 -0.52
N CYS A 41 -5.47 0.21 -0.98
CA CYS A 41 -5.65 0.77 -2.31
C CYS A 41 -5.40 -0.28 -3.40
N ALA A 42 -4.32 -1.06 -3.27
CA ALA A 42 -4.05 -2.15 -4.20
C ALA A 42 -5.16 -3.22 -4.18
N TYR A 43 -5.70 -3.54 -3.01
CA TYR A 43 -6.80 -4.49 -2.88
C TYR A 43 -8.08 -3.99 -3.56
N LEU A 44 -8.43 -2.71 -3.41
CA LEU A 44 -9.57 -2.10 -4.08
C LEU A 44 -9.41 -2.18 -5.60
N ASP A 45 -8.22 -1.88 -6.11
CA ASP A 45 -7.90 -1.99 -7.54
C ASP A 45 -8.06 -3.42 -8.06
N GLY A 46 -7.56 -4.42 -7.32
CA GLY A 46 -7.76 -5.84 -7.62
C GLY A 46 -9.24 -6.30 -7.55
N LYS A 47 -10.12 -5.46 -6.99
CA LYS A 47 -11.59 -5.65 -7.00
C LYS A 47 -12.30 -4.79 -8.05
N GLY A 48 -11.58 -4.01 -8.84
CA GLY A 48 -12.15 -3.06 -9.80
C GLY A 48 -12.82 -1.86 -9.13
N LEU A 49 -12.45 -1.55 -7.89
CA LEU A 49 -12.98 -0.43 -7.11
C LEU A 49 -11.98 0.73 -7.10
N LYS A 50 -12.48 1.95 -7.14
CA LYS A 50 -11.68 3.16 -6.95
C LYS A 50 -11.55 3.51 -5.48
N ASN A 51 -10.49 4.25 -5.14
CA ASN A 51 -10.32 4.79 -3.81
C ASN A 51 -11.15 6.06 -3.66
N VAL A 52 -11.64 6.31 -2.45
CA VAL A 52 -12.35 7.55 -2.10
C VAL A 52 -11.44 8.43 -1.25
N TYR A 53 -11.13 9.62 -1.74
CA TYR A 53 -10.28 10.61 -1.09
C TYR A 53 -11.02 11.91 -0.83
N LEU A 54 -10.49 12.69 0.12
CA LEU A 54 -10.89 14.08 0.30
C LEU A 54 -10.10 14.95 -0.69
N LYS A 55 -10.81 15.70 -1.53
CA LYS A 55 -10.24 16.64 -2.51
C LYS A 55 -10.71 18.05 -2.18
N LEU A 56 -9.83 19.03 -2.37
CA LEU A 56 -10.20 20.44 -2.35
C LEU A 56 -10.72 20.86 -3.73
N ASP A 57 -11.85 21.56 -3.75
CA ASP A 57 -12.32 22.26 -4.95
C ASP A 57 -11.54 23.57 -5.20
N GLU A 58 -11.90 24.27 -6.27
CA GLU A 58 -11.32 25.58 -6.64
C GLU A 58 -11.53 26.68 -5.58
N ASN A 59 -12.46 26.46 -4.65
CA ASN A 59 -12.79 27.37 -3.53
C ASN A 59 -12.25 26.84 -2.18
N LEU A 60 -11.34 25.86 -2.18
CA LEU A 60 -10.77 25.22 -1.00
C LEU A 60 -11.80 24.52 -0.10
N LYS A 61 -12.93 24.08 -0.66
CA LYS A 61 -13.91 23.26 0.06
C LYS A 61 -13.60 21.78 -0.12
N ILE A 62 -13.76 21.04 0.97
CA ILE A 62 -13.54 19.59 1.00
C ILE A 62 -14.74 18.89 0.36
N GLN A 63 -14.46 18.00 -0.58
CA GLN A 63 -15.43 17.11 -1.21
C GLN A 63 -14.85 15.69 -1.37
N PRO A 64 -15.66 14.63 -1.28
CA PRO A 64 -15.21 13.29 -1.64
C PRO A 64 -14.97 13.22 -3.15
N ALA A 65 -13.91 12.54 -3.56
CA ALA A 65 -13.59 12.28 -4.96
C ALA A 65 -13.06 10.85 -5.11
N GLU A 66 -13.37 10.23 -6.24
CA GLU A 66 -12.78 8.94 -6.61
C GLU A 66 -11.42 9.14 -7.29
N LEU A 67 -10.47 8.26 -7.00
CA LEU A 67 -9.15 8.20 -7.63
C LEU A 67 -8.75 6.73 -7.83
N SER A 68 -8.36 6.35 -9.04
CA SER A 68 -7.87 4.98 -9.27
C SER A 68 -6.54 4.77 -8.53
N THR A 69 -6.24 3.53 -8.15
CA THR A 69 -4.96 3.23 -7.49
C THR A 69 -3.79 3.46 -8.44
N GLN A 70 -3.97 3.18 -9.73
CA GLN A 70 -2.95 3.46 -10.73
C GLN A 70 -2.63 4.97 -10.83
N GLU A 71 -3.63 5.85 -10.81
CA GLU A 71 -3.40 7.30 -10.78
C GLU A 71 -2.71 7.74 -9.50
N LEU A 72 -3.10 7.16 -8.35
CA LEU A 72 -2.49 7.47 -7.06
C LEU A 72 -1.02 7.07 -6.99
N TYR A 73 -0.66 5.90 -7.53
CA TYR A 73 0.70 5.37 -7.50
C TYR A 73 1.57 5.86 -8.65
N GLY A 74 0.96 6.33 -9.74
CA GLY A 74 1.62 6.58 -11.02
C GLY A 74 1.98 5.31 -11.80
N LEU A 75 1.71 4.12 -11.25
CA LEU A 75 1.94 2.80 -11.84
C LEU A 75 0.81 1.84 -11.44
N ALA A 76 0.62 0.78 -12.23
CA ALA A 76 -0.29 -0.29 -11.83
C ALA A 76 0.15 -0.91 -10.47
N PRO A 77 -0.78 -1.24 -9.56
CA PRO A 77 -0.43 -1.76 -8.23
C PRO A 77 0.34 -3.10 -8.26
N ASP A 78 0.22 -3.85 -9.34
CA ASP A 78 0.93 -5.09 -9.59
C ASP A 78 2.20 -4.92 -10.44
N SER A 79 2.62 -3.68 -10.72
CA SER A 79 3.86 -3.40 -11.44
C SER A 79 5.08 -3.88 -10.65
N ASP A 80 5.99 -4.60 -11.31
CA ASP A 80 7.27 -5.00 -10.70
C ASP A 80 8.23 -3.80 -10.52
N ASN A 81 7.90 -2.63 -11.10
CA ASN A 81 8.64 -1.39 -10.92
C ASN A 81 8.09 -0.53 -9.74
N LEU A 82 7.06 -0.99 -9.04
CA LEU A 82 6.49 -0.29 -7.90
C LEU A 82 7.18 -0.71 -6.60
N PHE A 83 7.77 0.25 -5.88
CA PHE A 83 8.45 0.02 -4.59
C PHE A 83 7.79 0.82 -3.47
N GLY A 84 7.27 0.12 -2.45
CA GLY A 84 6.66 0.73 -1.27
C GLY A 84 7.70 1.05 -0.19
N SER A 85 8.05 2.34 -0.05
CA SER A 85 8.98 2.82 0.99
C SER A 85 8.23 3.62 2.06
N THR A 86 8.24 3.13 3.30
CA THR A 86 7.72 3.86 4.48
C THR A 86 8.87 4.35 5.38
N GLU A 87 8.53 5.04 6.48
CA GLU A 87 9.50 5.52 7.46
C GLU A 87 10.50 4.44 7.91
N SER A 88 11.79 4.75 7.87
CA SER A 88 12.84 3.88 8.42
C SER A 88 13.13 4.28 9.85
N VAL A 89 13.55 3.32 10.67
CA VAL A 89 14.04 3.64 12.03
C VAL A 89 15.30 4.47 11.86
N MET A 90 15.37 5.64 12.52
CA MET A 90 16.62 6.40 12.58
C MET A 90 17.70 5.51 13.19
N GLN A 91 18.76 5.24 12.42
CA GLN A 91 19.98 4.68 12.98
C GLN A 91 20.77 5.84 13.58
N ASN A 92 21.10 5.74 14.86
CA ASN A 92 22.01 6.70 15.48
C ASN A 92 23.37 6.59 14.77
N TYR A 93 23.94 7.74 14.39
CA TYR A 93 25.28 7.85 13.82
C TYR A 93 26.36 7.46 14.84
#